data_AF-A0A348G2N5-F1
#
_entry.id   AF-A0A348G2N5-F1
#
_cell.length_a   1.000
_cell.length_b   1.000
_cell.length_c   1.000
_cell.angle_alpha   90.00
_cell.angle_beta   90.00
_cell.angle_gamma   90.00
#
_symmetry.space_group_name_H-M   'P 1'
#
loop_
_entity.id
_entity.type
_entity.pdbx_description
1 polymer ?
#
loop_
_entity_poly.entity_id
_entity_poly.type
_entity_poly.pdbx_seq_one_letter_code
_entity_poly.pdbx_strand_id
1 'polypeptide(L)'
;MTSDEFPSENASPADTDADKGLAARARRARAARRKPPPEPEAPVHAEAETERESDTLALVLGSGGARGLAHLPVLEALDELGVVPSIVAGTSIGALIGAAYASGIPAREIRLHLVHTFRDRAGMLQKLLAARVGRFTDLLSAGLGNPVMVDGPTLFSAFLPEGLKSDFAELKIPLAVLATDFHARSPAVFTSGPLLPPVAASAAVPGLVRPVEIDGRVLIDGAVVDPVPVACVAGRARYVLAIDVTGRASIRDGLVPTALEATLAAAQIMQAVISAEKLRQRPPDILVQPKVDAFGILDFLHTHAILHASEPVKDEVKRRVTALLDVRTGTRPLSPR
;
A
#
# COMPACT_ATOMS: atom_id res chain seq x y z
N MET A 1 3.18 77.53 -6.21
CA MET A 1 3.40 77.77 -4.77
C MET A 1 2.37 76.91 -4.06
N THR A 2 2.67 75.81 -3.41
CA THR A 2 3.86 75.41 -2.66
C THR A 2 4.11 73.90 -2.82
N SER A 3 5.38 73.57 -3.00
CA SER A 3 6.03 72.26 -2.81
C SER A 3 6.06 71.87 -1.34
N ASP A 4 6.06 70.57 -1.05
CA ASP A 4 6.77 69.90 0.06
C ASP A 4 6.63 68.38 -0.19
N GLU A 5 7.66 67.72 -0.74
CA GLU A 5 8.80 67.09 -0.06
C GLU A 5 8.42 65.82 0.73
N PHE A 6 8.68 64.67 0.10
CA PHE A 6 8.76 63.35 0.74
C PHE A 6 10.16 63.16 1.34
N PRO A 7 10.30 62.68 2.59
CA PRO A 7 11.61 62.37 3.13
C PRO A 7 12.10 60.98 2.71
N SER A 8 13.38 60.94 2.33
CA SER A 8 14.21 59.77 2.05
C SER A 8 14.83 59.19 3.33
N GLU A 9 14.97 57.86 3.31
CA GLU A 9 15.96 57.00 3.98
C GLU A 9 16.10 56.98 5.53
N ASN A 10 15.99 55.77 6.09
CA ASN A 10 17.01 55.27 7.01
C ASN A 10 17.05 53.73 6.99
N ALA A 11 18.07 53.19 6.33
CA ALA A 11 18.47 51.78 6.41
C ALA A 11 19.28 51.56 7.70
N SER A 12 18.86 50.57 8.51
CA SER A 12 19.60 50.12 9.69
C SER A 12 20.39 48.85 9.35
N PRO A 13 21.67 48.71 9.76
CA PRO A 13 22.51 47.57 9.39
C PRO A 13 22.41 46.47 10.45
N ALA A 14 21.57 45.46 10.21
CA ALA A 14 21.52 44.27 11.06
C ALA A 14 21.01 43.04 10.29
N ASP A 15 21.67 42.66 9.20
CA ASP A 15 21.29 41.47 8.43
C ASP A 15 22.45 40.82 7.67
N THR A 16 23.60 40.60 8.34
CA THR A 16 24.79 40.02 7.68
C THR A 16 25.43 38.81 8.36
N ASP A 17 24.76 38.19 9.36
CA ASP A 17 25.31 37.00 10.04
C ASP A 17 24.45 35.72 9.95
N ALA A 18 23.18 35.81 9.54
CA ALA A 18 22.34 34.62 9.34
C ALA A 18 22.67 33.87 8.02
N ASP A 19 23.18 34.56 7.00
CA ASP A 19 23.36 34.01 5.65
C ASP A 19 24.71 33.27 5.47
N LYS A 20 25.69 33.53 6.33
CA LYS A 20 27.01 32.86 6.28
C LYS A 20 26.97 31.42 6.81
N GLY A 21 26.02 31.10 7.70
CA GLY A 21 25.84 29.75 8.26
C GLY A 21 25.22 28.75 7.27
N LEU A 22 24.34 29.23 6.39
CA LEU A 22 23.65 28.41 5.39
C LEU A 22 24.59 28.05 4.22
N ALA A 23 25.40 29.02 3.78
CA ALA A 23 26.41 28.80 2.73
C ALA A 23 27.55 27.85 3.16
N ALA A 24 27.94 27.87 4.44
CA ALA A 24 28.97 26.98 4.98
C ALA A 24 28.51 25.51 5.12
N ARG A 25 27.22 25.28 5.44
CA ARG A 25 26.61 23.93 5.46
C ARG A 25 26.39 23.37 4.06
N ALA A 26 26.01 24.21 3.09
CA ALA A 26 25.91 23.82 1.68
C ALA A 26 27.26 23.45 1.04
N ARG A 27 28.36 24.08 1.47
CA ARG A 27 29.72 23.76 0.99
C ARG A 27 30.30 22.48 1.59
N ARG A 28 29.97 22.14 2.85
CA ARG A 28 30.39 20.85 3.47
C ARG A 28 29.62 19.64 2.94
N ALA A 29 28.38 19.82 2.47
CA ALA A 29 27.62 18.76 1.80
C ALA A 29 28.10 18.45 0.36
N ARG A 30 28.94 19.32 -0.24
CA ARG A 30 29.40 19.21 -1.64
C ARG A 30 30.85 18.70 -1.79
N ALA A 31 31.53 18.38 -0.68
CA ALA A 31 32.94 17.97 -0.66
C ALA A 31 33.17 16.46 -0.46
N ALA A 32 32.12 15.65 -0.32
CA ALA A 32 32.22 14.19 -0.38
C ALA A 32 32.01 13.69 -1.82
N ARG A 33 32.94 14.03 -2.72
CA ARG A 33 33.01 13.44 -4.07
C ARG A 33 33.42 11.97 -3.96
N ARG A 34 32.43 11.08 -3.96
CA ARG A 34 32.64 9.64 -4.18
C ARG A 34 33.12 9.41 -5.62
N LYS A 35 34.09 8.49 -5.77
CA LYS A 35 34.68 8.00 -7.03
C LYS A 35 33.58 7.67 -8.07
N PRO A 36 33.81 7.91 -9.38
CA PRO A 36 32.89 7.45 -10.41
C PRO A 36 32.77 5.92 -10.37
N PRO A 37 31.58 5.35 -10.66
CA PRO A 37 31.40 3.90 -10.71
C PRO A 37 32.23 3.30 -11.86
N PRO A 38 32.79 2.09 -11.70
CA PRO A 38 33.42 1.39 -12.81
C PRO A 38 32.38 1.08 -13.89
N GLU A 39 32.79 1.19 -15.16
CA GLU A 39 31.97 0.87 -16.33
C GLU A 39 31.46 -0.57 -16.28
N PRO A 40 30.22 -0.86 -16.71
CA PRO A 40 29.71 -2.22 -16.68
C PRO A 40 30.40 -3.08 -17.74
N GLU A 41 31.17 -4.06 -17.27
CA GLU A 41 31.60 -5.20 -18.08
C GLU A 41 30.36 -5.94 -18.62
N ALA A 42 30.34 -6.19 -19.92
CA ALA A 42 29.23 -6.87 -20.59
C ALA A 42 29.04 -8.30 -20.04
N PRO A 43 27.81 -8.74 -19.74
CA PRO A 43 27.59 -10.13 -19.38
C PRO A 43 27.74 -11.02 -20.62
N VAL A 44 28.78 -11.83 -20.58
CA VAL A 44 29.03 -12.96 -21.46
C VAL A 44 28.12 -14.12 -21.01
N HIS A 45 27.28 -14.57 -21.94
CA HIS A 45 26.49 -15.81 -21.95
C HIS A 45 25.63 -16.15 -20.71
N ALA A 46 24.31 -16.03 -20.88
CA ALA A 46 23.31 -16.82 -20.14
C ALA A 46 22.24 -17.34 -21.13
N GLU A 47 22.65 -18.20 -22.06
CA GLU A 47 21.73 -19.05 -22.83
C GLU A 47 21.24 -20.17 -21.89
N ALA A 48 20.32 -19.83 -20.98
CA ALA A 48 19.57 -20.80 -20.15
C ALA A 48 18.27 -20.25 -19.51
N GLU A 49 17.79 -19.05 -19.89
CA GLU A 49 16.65 -18.40 -19.21
C GLU A 49 15.27 -18.61 -19.85
N THR A 50 15.17 -19.24 -21.02
CA THR A 50 13.95 -19.14 -21.84
C THR A 50 12.88 -20.22 -21.62
N GLU A 51 13.04 -21.14 -20.66
CA GLU A 51 12.10 -22.27 -20.49
C GLU A 51 11.27 -22.30 -19.19
N ARG A 52 11.43 -21.33 -18.26
CA ARG A 52 10.67 -21.29 -16.98
C ARG A 52 9.62 -20.19 -16.83
N GLU A 53 9.40 -19.34 -17.83
CA GLU A 53 8.42 -18.25 -17.78
C GLU A 53 6.98 -18.70 -18.12
N SER A 54 6.72 -20.00 -18.26
CA SER A 54 5.63 -20.45 -19.15
C SER A 54 4.20 -20.27 -18.62
N ASP A 55 3.89 -20.27 -17.32
CA ASP A 55 2.48 -20.31 -16.83
C ASP A 55 2.26 -19.54 -15.50
N THR A 56 3.19 -18.68 -15.12
CA THR A 56 3.19 -18.06 -13.80
C THR A 56 2.14 -16.95 -13.68
N LEU A 57 1.40 -16.96 -12.57
CA LEU A 57 0.44 -15.92 -12.19
C LEU A 57 1.07 -15.03 -11.12
N ALA A 58 1.01 -13.71 -11.30
CA ALA A 58 1.25 -12.73 -10.25
C ALA A 58 -0.07 -12.29 -9.64
N LEU A 59 -0.05 -12.04 -8.34
CA LEU A 59 -1.20 -11.56 -7.58
C LEU A 59 -0.94 -10.14 -7.08
N VAL A 60 -1.88 -9.23 -7.30
CA VAL A 60 -1.82 -7.83 -6.88
C VAL A 60 -3.01 -7.50 -5.98
N LEU A 61 -2.72 -7.08 -4.75
CA LEU A 61 -3.70 -6.79 -3.71
C LEU A 61 -3.77 -5.28 -3.46
N GLY A 62 -4.85 -4.64 -3.89
CA GLY A 62 -5.05 -3.21 -3.76
C GLY A 62 -5.34 -2.73 -2.32
N SER A 63 -5.24 -1.42 -2.11
CA SER A 63 -5.61 -0.75 -0.87
C SER A 63 -7.14 -0.58 -0.74
N GLY A 64 -7.65 -0.52 0.50
CA GLY A 64 -9.08 -0.25 0.74
C GLY A 64 -9.54 -0.28 2.21
N GLY A 65 -8.62 -0.23 3.18
CA GLY A 65 -8.96 -0.33 4.61
C GLY A 65 -9.81 -1.56 4.93
N ALA A 66 -10.93 -1.38 5.61
CA ALA A 66 -11.87 -2.46 5.96
C ALA A 66 -12.38 -3.25 4.74
N ARG A 67 -12.51 -2.59 3.57
CA ARG A 67 -12.92 -3.23 2.30
C ARG A 67 -11.94 -4.32 1.85
N GLY A 68 -10.70 -4.29 2.35
CA GLY A 68 -9.67 -5.28 2.07
C GLY A 68 -10.02 -6.72 2.46
N LEU A 69 -11.03 -6.93 3.31
CA LEU A 69 -11.59 -8.27 3.55
C LEU A 69 -12.07 -8.95 2.26
N ALA A 70 -12.44 -8.17 1.24
CA ALA A 70 -12.84 -8.69 -0.07
C ALA A 70 -11.69 -9.31 -0.88
N HIS A 71 -10.43 -9.20 -0.42
CA HIS A 71 -9.33 -10.00 -0.95
C HIS A 71 -9.47 -11.48 -0.59
N LEU A 72 -10.08 -11.80 0.56
CA LEU A 72 -10.09 -13.16 1.11
C LEU A 72 -10.83 -14.17 0.22
N PRO A 73 -12.04 -13.90 -0.33
CA PRO A 73 -12.67 -14.83 -1.26
C PRO A 73 -11.86 -15.10 -2.53
N VAL A 74 -11.01 -14.14 -2.96
CA VAL A 74 -10.10 -14.33 -4.09
C VAL A 74 -8.95 -15.27 -3.72
N LEU A 75 -8.35 -15.07 -2.54
CA LEU A 75 -7.29 -15.96 -2.05
C LEU A 75 -7.83 -17.38 -1.81
N GLU A 76 -9.02 -17.52 -1.25
CA GLU A 76 -9.70 -18.80 -1.08
C GLU A 76 -9.96 -19.49 -2.44
N ALA A 77 -10.35 -18.73 -3.47
CA ALA A 77 -10.46 -19.29 -4.82
C ALA A 77 -9.13 -19.86 -5.34
N LEU A 78 -8.01 -19.15 -5.13
CA LEU A 78 -6.69 -19.61 -5.54
C LEU A 78 -6.26 -20.86 -4.77
N ASP A 79 -6.46 -20.88 -3.45
CA ASP A 79 -6.18 -22.04 -2.59
C ASP A 79 -6.99 -23.27 -3.03
N GLU A 80 -8.29 -23.10 -3.31
CA GLU A 80 -9.17 -24.19 -3.75
C GLU A 80 -8.82 -24.72 -5.16
N LEU A 81 -8.27 -23.86 -6.02
CA LEU A 81 -7.75 -24.27 -7.33
C LEU A 81 -6.33 -24.87 -7.26
N GLY A 82 -5.64 -24.79 -6.12
CA GLY A 82 -4.23 -25.15 -6.00
C GLY A 82 -3.29 -24.25 -6.81
N VAL A 83 -3.72 -23.02 -7.15
CA VAL A 83 -2.93 -22.06 -7.91
C VAL A 83 -2.12 -21.21 -6.95
N VAL A 84 -0.81 -21.40 -6.95
CA VAL A 84 0.12 -20.62 -6.13
C VAL A 84 0.68 -19.45 -6.97
N PRO A 85 0.49 -18.18 -6.56
CA PRO A 85 1.12 -17.06 -7.23
C PRO A 85 2.65 -17.16 -7.20
N SER A 86 3.30 -16.76 -8.29
CA SER A 86 4.76 -16.64 -8.39
C SER A 86 5.32 -15.44 -7.64
N ILE A 87 4.49 -14.41 -7.45
CA ILE A 87 4.78 -13.22 -6.67
C ILE A 87 3.45 -12.59 -6.21
N VAL A 88 3.46 -12.00 -5.02
CA VAL A 88 2.39 -11.14 -4.52
C VAL A 88 2.91 -9.70 -4.47
N ALA A 89 2.10 -8.73 -4.87
CA ALA A 89 2.33 -7.32 -4.57
C ALA A 89 1.14 -6.74 -3.79
N GLY A 90 1.40 -5.87 -2.82
CA GLY A 90 0.35 -5.31 -1.99
C GLY A 90 0.59 -3.86 -1.57
N THR A 91 -0.52 -3.13 -1.40
CA THR A 91 -0.56 -1.77 -0.86
C THR A 91 -1.51 -1.71 0.34
N SER A 92 -1.09 -1.09 1.45
CA SER A 92 -1.91 -0.89 2.65
C SER A 92 -2.48 -2.22 3.18
N ILE A 93 -3.80 -2.34 3.33
CA ILE A 93 -4.44 -3.62 3.72
C ILE A 93 -4.06 -4.79 2.80
N GLY A 94 -3.82 -4.53 1.51
CA GLY A 94 -3.35 -5.53 0.56
C GLY A 94 -1.92 -6.01 0.86
N ALA A 95 -1.05 -5.13 1.37
CA ALA A 95 0.28 -5.53 1.85
C ALA A 95 0.19 -6.38 3.11
N LEU A 96 -0.71 -6.04 4.04
CA LEU A 96 -0.93 -6.80 5.27
C LEU A 96 -1.45 -8.22 4.99
N ILE A 97 -2.50 -8.33 4.17
CA ILE A 97 -3.06 -9.63 3.76
C ILE A 97 -2.06 -10.40 2.89
N GLY A 98 -1.36 -9.71 1.99
CA GLY A 98 -0.34 -10.28 1.14
C GLY A 98 0.84 -10.86 1.92
N ALA A 99 1.27 -10.18 3.00
CA ALA A 99 2.33 -10.67 3.88
C ALA A 99 1.94 -11.96 4.61
N ALA A 100 0.71 -12.03 5.13
CA ALA A 100 0.18 -13.24 5.75
C ALA A 100 0.08 -14.40 4.74
N TYR A 101 -0.47 -14.14 3.56
CA TYR A 101 -0.62 -15.16 2.52
C TYR A 101 0.75 -15.64 1.99
N ALA A 102 1.66 -14.71 1.71
CA ALA A 102 3.03 -15.00 1.27
C ALA A 102 3.86 -15.74 2.34
N SER A 103 3.50 -15.64 3.62
CA SER A 103 4.10 -16.43 4.70
C SER A 103 3.69 -17.92 4.65
N GLY A 104 2.74 -18.27 3.79
CA GLY A 104 2.19 -19.62 3.63
C GLY A 104 0.97 -19.91 4.50
N ILE A 105 0.32 -18.87 5.05
CA ILE A 105 -0.89 -19.02 5.87
C ILE A 105 -2.08 -19.19 4.92
N PRO A 106 -2.89 -20.26 5.05
CA PRO A 106 -4.06 -20.47 4.20
C PRO A 106 -5.06 -19.32 4.28
N ALA A 107 -5.69 -18.97 3.16
CA ALA A 107 -6.62 -17.83 3.07
C ALA A 107 -7.75 -17.89 4.10
N ARG A 108 -8.30 -19.09 4.33
CA ARG A 108 -9.34 -19.35 5.34
C ARG A 108 -8.88 -18.99 6.76
N GLU A 109 -7.62 -19.20 7.10
CA GLU A 109 -7.06 -18.94 8.43
C GLU A 109 -6.84 -17.44 8.61
N ILE A 110 -6.37 -16.76 7.56
CA ILE A 110 -6.31 -15.28 7.50
C ILE A 110 -7.72 -14.71 7.70
N ARG A 111 -8.74 -15.24 7.00
CA ARG A 111 -10.14 -14.83 7.17
C ARG A 111 -10.62 -14.98 8.61
N LEU A 112 -10.40 -16.14 9.22
CA LEU A 112 -10.81 -16.38 10.61
C LEU A 112 -10.14 -15.40 11.57
N HIS A 113 -8.85 -15.16 11.43
CA HIS A 113 -8.10 -14.23 12.27
C HIS A 113 -8.61 -12.79 12.13
N LEU A 114 -8.81 -12.30 10.90
CA LEU A 114 -9.29 -10.94 10.66
C LEU A 114 -10.74 -10.74 11.12
N VAL A 115 -11.61 -11.73 10.88
CA VAL A 115 -13.01 -11.69 11.35
C VAL A 115 -13.06 -11.64 12.87
N HIS A 116 -12.26 -12.46 13.55
CA HIS A 116 -12.19 -12.46 15.01
C HIS A 116 -11.68 -11.12 15.54
N THR A 117 -10.57 -10.64 14.99
CA THR A 117 -9.91 -9.40 15.44
C THR A 117 -10.78 -8.16 15.24
N PHE A 118 -11.50 -8.06 14.12
CA PHE A 118 -12.36 -6.92 13.83
C PHE A 118 -13.71 -6.96 14.55
N ARG A 119 -14.17 -8.15 14.97
CA ARG A 119 -15.39 -8.28 15.78
C ARG A 119 -15.15 -7.88 17.24
N ASP A 120 -13.94 -8.12 17.75
CA ASP A 120 -13.57 -7.76 19.12
C ASP A 120 -13.33 -6.25 19.26
N ARG A 121 -14.43 -5.50 19.43
CA ARG A 121 -14.39 -4.04 19.65
C ARG A 121 -13.52 -3.65 20.85
N ALA A 122 -13.58 -4.44 21.93
CA ALA A 122 -12.87 -4.15 23.16
C ALA A 122 -11.37 -4.39 22.99
N GLY A 123 -10.97 -5.53 22.43
CA GLY A 123 -9.58 -5.82 22.09
C GLY A 123 -9.02 -4.89 21.03
N MET A 124 -9.81 -4.50 20.02
CA MET A 124 -9.39 -3.51 19.01
C MET A 124 -9.09 -2.16 19.66
N LEU A 125 -9.96 -1.69 20.57
CA LEU A 125 -9.72 -0.45 21.31
C LEU A 125 -8.49 -0.56 22.22
N GLN A 126 -8.30 -1.68 22.91
CA GLN A 126 -7.12 -1.93 23.73
C GLN A 126 -5.82 -1.90 22.90
N LYS A 127 -5.81 -2.56 21.73
CA LYS A 127 -4.67 -2.55 20.80
C LYS A 127 -4.37 -1.15 20.28
N LEU A 128 -5.38 -0.38 19.90
CA LEU A 128 -5.22 1.01 19.48
C LEU A 128 -4.68 1.91 20.60
N LEU A 129 -5.18 1.74 21.84
CA LEU A 129 -4.69 2.47 23.02
C LEU A 129 -3.24 2.11 23.34
N ALA A 130 -2.88 0.83 23.27
CA ALA A 130 -1.51 0.37 23.52
C ALA A 130 -0.52 0.89 22.48
N ALA A 131 -0.96 1.04 21.23
CA ALA A 131 -0.14 1.57 20.14
C ALA A 131 -0.18 3.10 20.03
N ARG A 132 -0.90 3.81 20.90
CA ARG A 132 -0.99 5.28 20.87
C ARG A 132 0.34 5.90 21.30
N VAL A 133 0.90 6.77 20.44
CA VAL A 133 2.24 7.35 20.66
C VAL A 133 2.20 8.63 21.50
N GLY A 134 1.09 9.37 21.46
CA GLY A 134 0.99 10.69 22.11
C GLY A 134 0.82 10.61 23.63
N ARG A 135 1.71 11.26 24.38
CA ARG A 135 1.46 11.63 25.78
C ARG A 135 0.78 13.00 25.82
N PHE A 136 -0.08 13.27 26.81
CA PHE A 136 -0.70 14.60 27.01
C PHE A 136 0.33 15.74 27.05
N THR A 137 1.59 15.44 27.39
CA THR A 137 2.73 16.37 27.45
C THR A 137 3.25 16.79 26.06
N ASP A 138 3.00 16.02 25.01
CA ASP A 138 3.45 16.34 23.64
C ASP A 138 2.62 17.49 23.02
N LEU A 139 1.44 17.75 23.58
CA LEU A 139 0.56 18.87 23.19
C LEU A 139 1.17 20.24 23.50
N LEU A 140 2.11 20.30 24.46
CA LEU A 140 2.76 21.54 24.91
C LEU A 140 4.11 21.81 24.23
N SER A 141 4.74 20.79 23.63
CA SER A 141 6.16 20.87 23.24
C SER A 141 6.41 20.92 21.73
N ALA A 142 5.42 20.59 20.89
CA ALA A 142 5.55 20.64 19.44
C ALA A 142 4.26 21.14 18.80
N GLY A 143 4.34 22.28 18.10
CA GLY A 143 3.20 22.86 17.38
C GLY A 143 2.49 21.80 16.52
N LEU A 144 1.17 21.72 16.67
CA LEU A 144 0.26 20.88 15.87
C LEU A 144 0.53 19.35 15.92
N GLY A 145 1.22 18.82 16.92
CA GLY A 145 1.30 17.37 17.12
C GLY A 145 -0.07 16.77 17.42
N ASN A 146 -0.61 15.91 16.55
CA ASN A 146 -1.91 15.25 16.75
C ASN A 146 -1.78 14.14 17.82
N PRO A 147 -2.31 14.30 19.05
CA PRO A 147 -2.11 13.38 20.16
C PRO A 147 -2.82 12.03 19.99
N VAL A 148 -3.40 11.76 18.81
CA VAL A 148 -4.27 10.61 18.50
C VAL A 148 -3.60 9.61 17.55
N MET A 149 -2.40 9.90 17.04
CA MET A 149 -1.74 8.99 16.10
C MET A 149 -1.26 7.70 16.78
N VAL A 150 -1.33 6.62 16.01
CA VAL A 150 -0.97 5.27 16.42
C VAL A 150 0.35 4.85 15.76
N ASP A 151 1.19 4.12 16.50
CA ASP A 151 2.40 3.48 15.98
C ASP A 151 2.01 2.29 15.09
N GLY A 152 2.34 2.38 13.81
CA GLY A 152 2.03 1.35 12.81
C GLY A 152 2.58 -0.02 13.19
N PRO A 153 3.91 -0.18 13.39
CA PRO A 153 4.49 -1.47 13.74
C PRO A 153 3.85 -2.12 14.98
N THR A 154 3.65 -1.36 16.05
CA THR A 154 2.98 -1.85 17.27
C THR A 154 1.55 -2.27 16.98
N LEU A 155 0.80 -1.44 16.25
CA LEU A 155 -0.58 -1.75 15.86
C LEU A 155 -0.62 -3.04 15.04
N PHE A 156 0.10 -3.10 13.93
CA PHE A 156 0.02 -4.21 12.99
C PHE A 156 0.56 -5.52 13.57
N SER A 157 1.57 -5.47 14.45
CA SER A 157 2.01 -6.67 15.18
C SER A 157 0.87 -7.35 15.95
N ALA A 158 -0.16 -6.58 16.36
CA ALA A 158 -1.33 -7.10 17.05
C ALA A 158 -2.49 -7.51 16.13
N PHE A 159 -2.44 -7.21 14.83
CA PHE A 159 -3.46 -7.59 13.81
C PHE A 159 -2.98 -8.70 12.86
N LEU A 160 -1.70 -9.04 12.90
CA LEU A 160 -1.12 -10.05 12.05
C LEU A 160 -1.32 -11.44 12.66
N PRO A 161 -1.71 -12.45 11.86
CA PRO A 161 -1.95 -13.80 12.35
C PRO A 161 -0.66 -14.47 12.84
N GLU A 162 -0.82 -15.45 13.73
CA GLU A 162 0.26 -16.37 14.10
C GLU A 162 0.79 -17.08 12.84
N GLY A 163 2.12 -17.28 12.77
CA GLY A 163 2.77 -17.91 11.61
C GLY A 163 3.31 -16.94 10.55
N LEU A 164 3.10 -15.63 10.72
CA LEU A 164 3.75 -14.63 9.88
C LEU A 164 5.28 -14.74 9.98
N LYS A 165 5.95 -14.65 8.83
CA LYS A 165 7.42 -14.61 8.78
C LYS A 165 7.98 -13.27 9.22
N SER A 166 9.22 -13.29 9.70
CA SER A 166 9.86 -12.08 10.22
C SER A 166 10.61 -11.28 9.14
N ASP A 167 11.05 -11.97 8.08
CA ASP A 167 11.83 -11.42 6.98
C ASP A 167 11.25 -11.84 5.62
N PHE A 168 11.40 -11.00 4.60
CA PHE A 168 11.00 -11.32 3.22
C PHE A 168 11.65 -12.62 2.69
N ALA A 169 12.88 -12.93 3.11
CA ALA A 169 13.61 -14.13 2.68
C ALA A 169 12.99 -15.45 3.18
N GLU A 170 12.17 -15.40 4.24
CA GLU A 170 11.53 -16.57 4.83
C GLU A 170 10.16 -16.89 4.19
N LEU A 171 9.64 -15.98 3.35
CA LEU A 171 8.34 -16.11 2.72
C LEU A 171 8.29 -17.31 1.76
N LYS A 172 7.12 -17.95 1.71
CA LYS A 172 6.83 -19.05 0.77
C LYS A 172 6.56 -18.56 -0.64
N ILE A 173 6.04 -17.34 -0.75
CA ILE A 173 5.80 -16.66 -2.03
C ILE A 173 6.55 -15.32 -1.99
N PRO A 174 7.33 -14.94 -3.02
CA PRO A 174 7.93 -13.62 -3.08
C PRO A 174 6.88 -12.51 -2.91
N LEU A 175 7.21 -11.48 -2.13
CA LEU A 175 6.33 -10.35 -1.85
C LEU A 175 6.98 -9.03 -2.23
N ALA A 176 6.21 -8.14 -2.85
CA ALA A 176 6.53 -6.73 -3.03
C ALA A 176 5.54 -5.86 -2.24
N VAL A 177 6.06 -5.09 -1.29
CA VAL A 177 5.27 -4.15 -0.50
C VAL A 177 5.50 -2.75 -0.99
N LEU A 178 4.45 -2.03 -1.39
CA LEU A 178 4.55 -0.65 -1.85
C LEU A 178 4.15 0.33 -0.74
N ALA A 179 5.07 1.23 -0.40
CA ALA A 179 4.81 2.41 0.41
C ALA A 179 5.08 3.68 -0.41
N THR A 180 4.75 4.85 0.15
CA THR A 180 5.07 6.14 -0.45
C THR A 180 6.24 6.78 0.29
N ASP A 181 7.31 7.14 -0.41
CA ASP A 181 8.34 8.01 0.15
C ASP A 181 7.83 9.45 0.16
N PHE A 182 7.64 9.99 1.36
CA PHE A 182 7.02 11.30 1.58
C PHE A 182 7.86 12.43 0.98
N HIS A 183 9.18 12.37 1.12
CA HIS A 183 10.07 13.44 0.65
C HIS A 183 10.37 13.30 -0.84
N ALA A 184 10.58 12.08 -1.33
CA ALA A 184 10.80 11.83 -2.75
C ALA A 184 9.52 11.97 -3.59
N ARG A 185 8.34 11.87 -2.97
CA ARG A 185 7.00 11.91 -3.62
C ARG A 185 6.87 10.81 -4.67
N SER A 186 7.42 9.64 -4.36
CA SER A 186 7.50 8.51 -5.28
C SER A 186 7.21 7.18 -4.58
N PRO A 187 6.84 6.13 -5.32
CA PRO A 187 6.77 4.79 -4.78
C PRO A 187 8.10 4.34 -4.17
N ALA A 188 8.02 3.69 -3.01
CA ALA A 188 9.10 2.93 -2.40
C ALA A 188 8.65 1.46 -2.31
N VAL A 189 9.30 0.58 -3.08
CA VAL A 189 8.96 -0.84 -3.15
C VAL A 189 9.97 -1.64 -2.36
N PHE A 190 9.48 -2.50 -1.47
CA PHE A 190 10.28 -3.35 -0.60
C PHE A 190 10.07 -4.83 -0.96
N THR A 191 11.18 -5.55 -1.11
CA THR A 191 11.18 -6.99 -1.46
C THR A 191 12.19 -7.79 -0.64
N SER A 192 12.78 -7.19 0.40
CA SER A 192 13.87 -7.78 1.19
C SER A 192 13.96 -7.15 2.58
N GLY A 193 14.54 -7.88 3.54
CA GLY A 193 14.80 -7.39 4.90
C GLY A 193 13.64 -7.68 5.86
N PRO A 194 13.58 -6.97 7.01
CA PRO A 194 12.51 -7.16 7.98
C PRO A 194 11.14 -6.88 7.34
N LEU A 195 10.18 -7.79 7.54
CA LEU A 195 8.87 -7.74 6.88
C LEU A 195 7.94 -6.68 7.46
N LEU A 196 7.89 -6.59 8.79
CA LEU A 196 6.92 -5.76 9.49
C LEU A 196 7.07 -4.25 9.20
N PRO A 197 8.27 -3.65 9.17
CA PRO A 197 8.39 -2.21 8.95
C PRO A 197 7.85 -1.75 7.58
N PRO A 198 8.16 -2.41 6.43
CA PRO A 198 7.56 -2.06 5.15
C PRO A 198 6.04 -2.25 5.10
N VAL A 199 5.51 -3.32 5.71
CA VAL A 199 4.06 -3.54 5.80
C VAL A 199 3.40 -2.42 6.61
N ALA A 200 4.01 -2.04 7.73
CA ALA A 200 3.53 -0.94 8.55
C ALA A 200 3.58 0.41 7.84
N ALA A 201 4.67 0.69 7.11
CA ALA A 201 4.81 1.88 6.28
C ALA A 201 3.73 1.93 5.18
N SER A 202 3.50 0.79 4.50
CA SER A 202 2.51 0.66 3.44
C SER A 202 1.07 0.94 3.90
N ALA A 203 0.78 0.69 5.19
CA ALA A 203 -0.51 0.95 5.82
C ALA A 203 -0.51 2.19 6.74
N ALA A 204 0.51 3.05 6.66
CA ALA A 204 0.64 4.24 7.48
C ALA A 204 -0.25 5.40 6.95
N VAL A 205 -1.57 5.26 7.11
CA VAL A 205 -2.57 6.22 6.62
C VAL A 205 -2.34 7.61 7.25
N PRO A 206 -2.09 8.66 6.44
CA PRO A 206 -1.86 10.01 6.95
C PRO A 206 -2.97 10.50 7.89
N GLY A 207 -2.58 11.06 9.02
CA GLY A 207 -3.49 11.54 10.06
C GLY A 207 -4.01 10.48 11.03
N LEU A 208 -3.86 9.19 10.71
CA LEU A 208 -4.29 8.07 11.57
C LEU A 208 -3.10 7.27 12.13
N VAL A 209 -2.16 6.90 11.28
CA VAL A 209 -0.97 6.11 11.63
C VAL A 209 0.27 6.96 11.39
N ARG A 210 1.22 6.94 12.33
CA ARG A 210 2.44 7.72 12.23
C ARG A 210 3.27 7.26 11.02
N PRO A 211 3.89 8.19 10.26
CA PRO A 211 4.87 7.83 9.23
C PRO A 211 5.98 6.94 9.80
N VAL A 212 6.40 5.95 9.02
CA VAL A 212 7.43 4.97 9.41
C VAL A 212 8.74 5.36 8.77
N GLU A 213 9.83 5.37 9.55
CA GLU A 213 11.17 5.65 9.04
C GLU A 213 11.90 4.34 8.73
N ILE A 214 12.39 4.18 7.49
CA ILE A 214 13.19 3.02 7.05
C ILE A 214 14.38 3.53 6.25
N ASP A 215 15.60 3.24 6.71
CA ASP A 215 16.86 3.68 6.09
C ASP A 215 16.93 5.19 5.83
N GLY A 216 16.41 6.00 6.77
CA GLY A 216 16.37 7.46 6.66
C GLY A 216 15.31 8.01 5.69
N ARG A 217 14.43 7.16 5.15
CA ARG A 217 13.27 7.56 4.36
C ARG A 217 12.03 7.63 5.24
N VAL A 218 11.27 8.72 5.13
CA VAL A 218 9.98 8.88 5.80
C VAL A 218 8.88 8.33 4.89
N LEU A 219 8.22 7.26 5.33
CA LEU A 219 7.26 6.52 4.54
C LEU A 219 5.83 6.67 5.08
N ILE A 220 4.88 6.80 4.17
CA ILE A 220 3.45 6.81 4.44
C ILE A 220 2.73 5.77 3.56
N ASP A 221 1.41 5.63 3.76
CA ASP A 221 0.58 4.68 3.02
C ASP A 221 0.84 4.74 1.51
N GLY A 222 1.00 3.55 0.91
CA GLY A 222 1.32 3.39 -0.51
C GLY A 222 0.19 3.83 -1.45
N ALA A 223 -1.05 3.87 -0.96
CA ALA A 223 -2.23 4.26 -1.73
C ALA A 223 -2.15 5.72 -2.20
N VAL A 224 -1.32 6.55 -1.56
CA VAL A 224 -1.09 7.94 -2.01
C VAL A 224 -0.52 8.00 -3.43
N VAL A 225 0.27 7.01 -3.84
CA VAL A 225 0.91 6.99 -5.17
C VAL A 225 0.52 5.79 -6.04
N ASP A 226 0.14 4.66 -5.43
CA ASP A 226 -0.25 3.46 -6.17
C ASP A 226 -1.19 2.54 -5.35
N PRO A 227 -2.51 2.80 -5.40
CA PRO A 227 -3.51 1.98 -4.70
C PRO A 227 -3.54 0.51 -5.15
N VAL A 228 -3.23 0.22 -6.42
CA VAL A 228 -3.26 -1.13 -7.00
C VAL A 228 -1.94 -1.37 -7.74
N PRO A 229 -0.92 -1.93 -7.05
CA PRO A 229 0.49 -1.82 -7.46
C PRO A 229 0.89 -2.83 -8.55
N VAL A 230 0.20 -2.84 -9.69
CA VAL A 230 0.46 -3.75 -10.83
C VAL A 230 1.89 -3.60 -11.36
N ALA A 231 2.44 -2.38 -11.30
CA ALA A 231 3.80 -2.11 -11.72
C ALA A 231 4.86 -2.92 -10.95
N CYS A 232 4.59 -3.31 -9.70
CA CYS A 232 5.53 -4.05 -8.86
C CYS A 232 5.78 -5.50 -9.33
N VAL A 233 4.87 -6.04 -10.14
CA VAL A 233 4.98 -7.41 -10.68
C VAL A 233 5.30 -7.45 -12.17
N ALA A 234 5.62 -6.30 -12.77
CA ALA A 234 5.93 -6.19 -14.19
C ALA A 234 7.14 -7.09 -14.55
N GLY A 235 6.96 -7.96 -15.55
CA GLY A 235 7.99 -8.91 -16.00
C GLY A 235 8.32 -10.02 -14.99
N ARG A 236 7.54 -10.17 -13.91
CA ARG A 236 7.76 -11.20 -12.88
C ARG A 236 6.87 -12.44 -13.06
N ALA A 237 5.83 -12.32 -13.88
CA ALA A 237 4.89 -13.39 -14.18
C ALA A 237 4.32 -13.19 -15.59
N ARG A 238 3.84 -14.29 -16.18
CA ARG A 238 3.14 -14.25 -17.47
C ARG A 238 1.78 -13.57 -17.38
N TYR A 239 1.04 -13.87 -16.31
CA TYR A 239 -0.30 -13.34 -16.10
C TYR A 239 -0.37 -12.52 -14.81
N VAL A 240 -1.22 -11.52 -14.78
CA VAL A 240 -1.49 -10.69 -13.59
C VAL A 240 -2.96 -10.77 -13.22
N LEU A 241 -3.23 -11.22 -11.99
CA LEU A 241 -4.50 -11.07 -11.30
C LEU A 241 -4.40 -9.90 -10.32
N ALA A 242 -5.17 -8.84 -10.55
CA ALA A 242 -5.24 -7.69 -9.65
C ALA A 242 -6.62 -7.57 -9.02
N ILE A 243 -6.65 -7.25 -7.72
CA ILE A 243 -7.86 -7.00 -6.96
C ILE A 243 -7.88 -5.54 -6.53
N ASP A 244 -8.86 -4.79 -7.03
CA ASP A 244 -9.07 -3.41 -6.66
C ASP A 244 -10.25 -3.30 -5.70
N VAL A 245 -9.93 -3.02 -4.43
CA VAL A 245 -10.88 -2.80 -3.33
C VAL A 245 -10.89 -1.34 -2.87
N THR A 246 -10.27 -0.43 -3.64
CA THR A 246 -10.29 1.00 -3.33
C THR A 246 -11.72 1.49 -3.21
N GLY A 247 -12.62 0.94 -4.04
CA GLY A 247 -14.04 1.21 -4.10
C GLY A 247 -14.34 2.65 -4.49
N ARG A 248 -15.55 2.92 -4.94
CA ARG A 248 -16.02 4.29 -5.14
C ARG A 248 -16.34 4.93 -3.80
N ALA A 249 -16.06 6.23 -3.66
CA ALA A 249 -16.55 6.99 -2.52
C ALA A 249 -18.08 6.96 -2.58
N SER A 250 -18.73 6.31 -1.61
CA SER A 250 -20.17 6.46 -1.40
C SER A 250 -20.38 7.82 -0.76
N ILE A 251 -20.56 8.84 -1.60
CA ILE A 251 -20.91 10.17 -1.14
C ILE A 251 -22.40 10.10 -0.77
N ARG A 252 -22.71 10.31 0.51
CA ARG A 252 -24.09 10.46 0.96
C ARG A 252 -24.65 11.74 0.34
N ASP A 253 -25.67 11.61 -0.50
CA ASP A 253 -26.32 12.77 -1.11
C ASP A 253 -26.93 13.69 -0.05
N GLY A 254 -26.75 15.00 -0.22
CA GLY A 254 -27.52 16.03 0.47
C GLY A 254 -26.95 16.62 1.77
N LEU A 255 -25.77 16.19 2.25
CA LEU A 255 -25.12 16.76 3.43
C LEU A 255 -23.71 17.27 3.10
N VAL A 256 -23.35 18.46 3.60
CA VAL A 256 -21.96 18.95 3.55
C VAL A 256 -21.11 18.09 4.48
N PRO A 257 -20.05 17.43 3.99
CA PRO A 257 -19.21 16.57 4.82
C PRO A 257 -18.45 17.38 5.87
N THR A 258 -18.21 16.77 7.03
CA THR A 258 -17.29 17.30 8.04
C THR A 258 -15.86 17.41 7.47
N ALA A 259 -14.98 18.18 8.11
CA ALA A 259 -13.60 18.34 7.65
C ALA A 259 -12.85 16.99 7.53
N LEU A 260 -13.08 16.08 8.47
CA LEU A 260 -12.48 14.74 8.44
C LEU A 260 -13.06 13.89 7.31
N GLU A 261 -14.39 13.87 7.16
CA GLU A 261 -15.05 13.14 6.08
C GLU A 261 -14.63 13.67 4.70
N ALA A 262 -14.55 15.00 4.53
CA ALA A 262 -14.10 15.64 3.31
C ALA A 262 -12.65 15.28 2.97
N THR A 263 -11.76 15.25 3.97
CA THR A 263 -10.35 14.88 3.79
C THR A 263 -10.21 13.41 3.38
N LEU A 264 -10.92 12.49 4.06
CA LEU A 264 -10.92 11.07 3.72
C LEU A 264 -11.54 10.81 2.35
N ALA A 265 -12.65 11.47 2.03
CA ALA A 265 -13.30 11.36 0.73
C ALA A 265 -12.41 11.91 -0.40
N ALA A 266 -11.73 13.04 -0.19
CA ALA A 266 -10.78 13.58 -1.15
C ALA A 266 -9.62 12.60 -1.41
N ALA A 267 -9.07 11.99 -0.35
CA ALA A 267 -8.05 10.95 -0.50
C ALA A 267 -8.56 9.75 -1.31
N GLN A 268 -9.78 9.27 -1.05
CA GLN A 268 -10.40 8.17 -1.81
C GLN A 268 -10.66 8.53 -3.28
N ILE A 269 -11.12 9.75 -3.57
CA ILE A 269 -11.31 10.23 -4.95
C ILE A 269 -9.97 10.23 -5.69
N MET A 270 -8.92 10.78 -5.08
CA MET A 270 -7.58 10.76 -5.67
C MET A 270 -7.09 9.33 -5.91
N GLN A 271 -7.25 8.43 -4.94
CA GLN A 271 -6.89 7.02 -5.08
C GLN A 271 -7.65 6.35 -6.23
N ALA A 272 -8.96 6.55 -6.35
CA ALA A 272 -9.77 5.98 -7.42
C ALA A 272 -9.31 6.47 -8.80
N VAL A 273 -8.99 7.77 -8.93
CA VAL A 273 -8.45 8.35 -10.17
C VAL A 273 -7.07 7.79 -10.50
N ILE A 274 -6.17 7.69 -9.51
CA ILE A 274 -4.82 7.12 -9.68
C ILE A 274 -4.92 5.65 -10.10
N SER A 275 -5.73 4.85 -9.40
CA SER A 275 -5.95 3.42 -9.72
C SER A 275 -6.45 3.26 -11.15
N ALA A 276 -7.51 3.98 -11.52
CA ALA A 276 -8.09 3.92 -12.86
C ALA A 276 -7.07 4.28 -13.95
N GLU A 277 -6.27 5.32 -13.74
CA GLU A 277 -5.27 5.75 -14.72
C GLU A 277 -4.13 4.73 -14.85
N LYS A 278 -3.63 4.19 -13.72
CA LYS A 278 -2.56 3.19 -13.75
C LYS A 278 -3.02 1.87 -14.35
N LEU A 279 -4.23 1.41 -14.03
CA LEU A 279 -4.82 0.20 -14.61
C LEU A 279 -5.10 0.38 -16.11
N ARG A 280 -5.38 1.60 -16.58
CA ARG A 280 -5.48 1.91 -18.02
C ARG A 280 -4.13 1.83 -18.72
N GLN A 281 -3.06 2.31 -18.09
CA GLN A 281 -1.71 2.26 -18.65
C GLN A 281 -1.12 0.85 -18.63
N ARG A 282 -1.46 0.05 -17.62
CA ARG A 282 -0.97 -1.33 -17.42
C ARG A 282 -2.12 -2.23 -16.97
N PRO A 283 -2.98 -2.66 -17.90
CA PRO A 283 -4.10 -3.53 -17.57
C PRO A 283 -3.60 -4.91 -17.14
N PRO A 284 -4.11 -5.45 -16.02
CA PRO A 284 -3.88 -6.85 -15.66
C PRO A 284 -4.72 -7.77 -16.56
N ASP A 285 -4.32 -9.04 -16.69
CA ASP A 285 -5.11 -10.06 -17.41
C ASP A 285 -6.46 -10.30 -16.74
N ILE A 286 -6.48 -10.30 -15.40
CA ILE A 286 -7.70 -10.41 -14.61
C ILE A 286 -7.75 -9.24 -13.61
N LEU A 287 -8.63 -8.28 -13.86
CA LEU A 287 -9.03 -7.29 -12.85
C LEU A 287 -10.30 -7.76 -12.13
N VAL A 288 -10.25 -7.82 -10.81
CA VAL A 288 -11.37 -8.14 -9.92
C VAL A 288 -11.74 -6.90 -9.12
N GLN A 289 -13.01 -6.51 -9.15
CA GLN A 289 -13.53 -5.35 -8.43
C GLN A 289 -14.74 -5.77 -7.58
N PRO A 290 -14.53 -6.18 -6.32
CA PRO A 290 -15.62 -6.58 -5.43
C PRO A 290 -16.61 -5.43 -5.20
N LYS A 291 -17.91 -5.75 -5.04
CA LYS A 291 -18.97 -4.75 -4.82
C LYS A 291 -19.00 -4.26 -3.37
N VAL A 292 -17.98 -3.49 -2.97
CA VAL A 292 -17.77 -3.02 -1.59
C VAL A 292 -17.92 -1.50 -1.41
N ASP A 293 -18.45 -0.82 -2.42
CA ASP A 293 -18.63 0.64 -2.43
C ASP A 293 -19.52 1.15 -1.28
N ALA A 294 -20.44 0.30 -0.79
CA ALA A 294 -21.37 0.62 0.29
C ALA A 294 -20.71 0.77 1.67
N PHE A 295 -19.46 0.32 1.86
CA PHE A 295 -18.78 0.31 3.15
C PHE A 295 -17.72 1.41 3.22
N GLY A 296 -17.52 2.07 4.35
CA GLY A 296 -16.39 3.00 4.54
C GLY A 296 -15.05 2.26 4.67
N ILE A 297 -13.94 2.96 4.41
CA ILE A 297 -12.58 2.39 4.60
C ILE A 297 -12.23 2.14 6.08
N LEU A 298 -12.96 2.78 7.00
CA LEU A 298 -12.81 2.60 8.45
C LEU A 298 -13.92 1.72 9.06
N ASP A 299 -14.78 1.10 8.24
CA ASP A 299 -15.92 0.29 8.67
C ASP A 299 -15.51 -1.13 9.10
N PHE A 300 -14.45 -1.24 9.92
CA PHE A 300 -13.91 -2.53 10.36
C PHE A 300 -14.93 -3.39 11.12
N LEU A 301 -16.00 -2.80 11.66
CA LEU A 301 -17.05 -3.53 12.36
C LEU A 301 -18.08 -4.22 11.45
N HIS A 302 -18.08 -3.91 10.14
CA HIS A 302 -19.00 -4.47 9.15
C HIS A 302 -18.43 -5.71 8.44
N THR A 303 -17.50 -6.43 9.07
CA THR A 303 -16.77 -7.58 8.50
C THR A 303 -17.66 -8.59 7.79
N HIS A 304 -18.75 -9.04 8.43
CA HIS A 304 -19.65 -10.04 7.82
C HIS A 304 -20.37 -9.51 6.58
N ALA A 305 -20.77 -8.24 6.59
CA ALA A 305 -21.45 -7.62 5.46
C ALA A 305 -20.49 -7.42 4.27
N ILE A 306 -19.24 -7.01 4.54
CA ILE A 306 -18.19 -6.87 3.52
C ILE A 306 -17.91 -8.24 2.88
N LEU A 307 -17.66 -9.27 3.71
CA LEU A 307 -17.40 -10.62 3.21
C LEU A 307 -18.57 -11.18 2.39
N HIS A 308 -19.79 -11.06 2.92
CA HIS A 308 -20.99 -11.51 2.21
C HIS A 308 -21.17 -10.80 0.86
N ALA A 309 -20.94 -9.48 0.79
CA ALA A 309 -21.00 -8.73 -0.46
C ALA A 309 -19.93 -9.15 -1.47
N SER A 310 -18.78 -9.62 -0.99
CA SER A 310 -17.66 -10.08 -1.83
C SER A 310 -17.67 -11.58 -2.16
N GLU A 311 -18.50 -12.40 -1.51
CA GLU A 311 -18.52 -13.86 -1.69
C GLU A 311 -18.70 -14.30 -3.17
N PRO A 312 -19.55 -13.65 -4.00
CA PRO A 312 -19.69 -14.01 -5.43
C PRO A 312 -18.41 -13.88 -6.24
N VAL A 313 -17.43 -13.09 -5.77
CA VAL A 313 -16.14 -12.91 -6.44
C VAL A 313 -15.35 -14.23 -6.49
N LYS A 314 -15.52 -15.11 -5.51
CA LYS A 314 -14.82 -16.40 -5.45
C LYS A 314 -15.08 -17.24 -6.71
N ASP A 315 -16.35 -17.38 -7.09
CA ASP A 315 -16.74 -18.15 -8.27
C ASP A 315 -16.32 -17.46 -9.57
N GLU A 316 -16.37 -16.12 -9.62
CA GLU A 316 -15.85 -15.35 -10.74
C GLU A 316 -14.35 -15.61 -10.96
N VAL A 317 -13.56 -15.53 -9.90
CA VAL A 317 -12.11 -15.76 -9.93
C VAL A 317 -11.82 -17.17 -10.38
N LYS A 318 -12.48 -18.19 -9.79
CA LYS A 318 -12.28 -19.58 -10.21
C LYS A 318 -12.50 -19.74 -11.71
N ARG A 319 -13.64 -19.27 -12.21
CA ARG A 319 -13.97 -19.36 -13.64
C ARG A 319 -12.93 -18.65 -14.52
N ARG A 320 -12.51 -17.43 -14.16
CA ARG A 320 -11.60 -16.61 -14.97
C ARG A 320 -10.17 -17.14 -14.93
N VAL A 321 -9.68 -17.55 -13.76
CA VAL A 321 -8.35 -18.15 -13.59
C VAL A 321 -8.28 -19.49 -14.29
N THR A 322 -9.27 -20.38 -14.08
CA THR A 322 -9.36 -21.65 -14.79
C THR A 322 -9.39 -21.43 -16.30
N ALA A 323 -10.21 -20.52 -16.83
CA ALA A 323 -10.23 -20.22 -18.26
C ALA A 323 -8.88 -19.70 -18.78
N LEU A 324 -8.20 -18.82 -18.03
CA LEU A 324 -6.90 -18.28 -18.42
C LEU A 324 -5.80 -19.35 -18.48
N LEU A 325 -5.86 -20.31 -17.56
CA LEU A 325 -4.92 -21.43 -17.49
C LEU A 325 -5.32 -22.58 -18.46
N ASP A 326 -6.62 -22.83 -18.68
CA ASP A 326 -7.16 -23.90 -19.53
C ASP A 326 -7.12 -23.61 -21.02
N VAL A 327 -7.08 -22.34 -21.45
CA VAL A 327 -6.82 -21.95 -22.86
C VAL A 327 -5.52 -22.60 -23.40
N ARG A 328 -4.73 -23.23 -22.53
CA ARG A 328 -3.50 -23.96 -22.84
C ARG A 328 -3.58 -25.50 -22.79
N THR A 329 -4.62 -26.14 -22.23
CA THR A 329 -4.69 -27.63 -22.21
C THR A 329 -5.26 -28.26 -23.50
N GLY A 330 -5.71 -27.45 -24.47
CA GLY A 330 -6.03 -27.93 -25.82
C GLY A 330 -7.42 -28.55 -26.02
N THR A 331 -8.33 -28.48 -25.06
CA THR A 331 -9.74 -28.87 -25.28
C THR A 331 -10.51 -27.74 -25.97
N ARG A 332 -10.35 -27.66 -27.29
CA ARG A 332 -11.30 -26.95 -28.16
C ARG A 332 -12.66 -27.64 -28.04
N PRO A 333 -13.79 -26.94 -27.78
CA PRO A 333 -15.09 -27.58 -27.83
C PRO A 333 -15.30 -28.14 -29.24
N LEU A 334 -15.57 -29.45 -29.33
CA LEU A 334 -15.95 -30.09 -30.58
C LEU A 334 -17.19 -29.36 -31.11
N SER A 335 -17.03 -28.68 -32.23
CA SER A 335 -18.12 -28.06 -32.97
C SER A 335 -19.15 -29.14 -33.33
N PRO A 336 -20.45 -28.90 -33.08
CA PRO A 336 -21.49 -29.86 -33.45
C PRO A 336 -21.51 -30.02 -34.97
N ARG A 337 -21.40 -31.27 -35.44
CA ARG A 337 -21.77 -31.67 -36.79
C ARG A 337 -23.22 -32.11 -36.80
#